data_AF-A0A533T3D3-F1
#
_entry.id   AF-A0A533T3D3-F1
#
_cell.length_a   1.000
_cell.length_b   1.000
_cell.length_c   1.000
_cell.angle_alpha   90.00
_cell.angle_beta   90.00
_cell.angle_gamma   90.00
#
_symmetry.space_group_name_H-M   'P 1'
#
loop_
_entity.id
_entity.type
_entity.pdbx_description
1 polymer ?
#
loop_
_entity_poly.entity_id
_entity_poly.type
_entity_poly.pdbx_seq_one_letter_code
_entity_poly.pdbx_strand_id
1 'polypeptide(L)'
;MKKTILSKIIAVTTLMLASNAAYANSGNSFNSGDAKFQSELNKTAIAHFTNVIEHSQNKAKSDLAKVYCNRALAEQAIGESEAANADFKKAIELDPTPKDAIAYTSRGIAKSAIGNIDGAAADFSKASLLSDNSSDQGIYSNNI
;
A
#
# COMPACT_ATOMS: atom_id res chain seq x y z
N MET A 1 17.02 -7.85 24.52
CA MET A 1 17.44 -6.93 23.44
C MET A 1 16.53 -6.92 22.18
N LYS A 2 15.70 -7.95 21.90
CA LYS A 2 14.82 -7.97 20.70
C LYS A 2 13.61 -7.00 20.72
N LYS A 3 13.11 -6.59 21.89
CA LYS A 3 11.93 -5.70 22.01
C LYS A 3 12.18 -4.25 21.56
N THR A 4 13.43 -3.78 21.63
CA THR A 4 13.77 -2.37 21.36
C THR A 4 13.79 -2.03 19.86
N ILE A 5 14.15 -3.01 19.02
CA ILE A 5 14.14 -2.87 17.56
C ILE A 5 12.69 -2.88 17.06
N LEU A 6 11.87 -3.82 17.55
CA LEU A 6 10.45 -3.91 17.18
C LEU A 6 9.67 -2.65 17.58
N SER A 7 9.96 -2.05 18.74
CA SER A 7 9.33 -0.80 19.19
C SER A 7 9.72 0.41 18.33
N LYS A 8 11.00 0.52 17.92
CA LYS A 8 11.45 1.54 16.97
C LYS A 8 10.83 1.36 15.58
N ILE A 9 10.65 0.10 15.15
CA ILE A 9 10.00 -0.24 13.88
C ILE A 9 8.52 0.19 13.89
N ILE A 10 7.78 -0.12 14.97
CA ILE A 10 6.38 0.29 15.11
C ILE A 10 6.26 1.83 15.05
N ALA A 11 7.16 2.55 15.72
CA ALA A 11 7.18 4.03 15.72
C ALA A 11 7.45 4.63 14.33
N VAL A 12 8.29 4.00 13.51
CA VAL A 12 8.54 4.44 12.12
C VAL A 12 7.32 4.14 11.23
N THR A 13 6.66 2.99 11.41
CA THR A 13 5.45 2.66 10.66
C THR A 13 4.25 3.54 10.99
N THR A 14 4.09 3.96 12.26
CA THR A 14 3.05 4.94 12.64
C THR A 14 3.36 6.32 12.08
N LEU A 15 4.64 6.69 11.96
CA LEU A 15 5.04 7.97 11.37
C LEU A 15 4.75 8.02 9.85
N MET A 16 4.92 6.92 9.11
CA MET A 16 4.55 6.84 7.69
C MET A 16 3.04 6.94 7.43
N LEU A 17 2.21 6.38 8.30
CA LEU A 17 0.74 6.46 8.18
C LEU A 17 0.21 7.84 8.61
N ALA A 18 0.79 8.43 9.65
CA ALA A 18 0.40 9.74 10.15
C ALA A 18 0.77 10.87 9.17
N SER A 19 1.89 10.75 8.45
CA SER A 19 2.19 11.68 7.37
C SER A 19 1.16 11.55 6.25
N ASN A 20 0.76 10.35 5.84
CA ASN A 20 -0.17 10.22 4.71
C ASN A 20 -1.55 10.86 4.98
N ALA A 21 -2.09 10.73 6.21
CA ALA A 21 -3.36 11.35 6.60
C ALA A 21 -3.28 12.87 6.84
N ALA A 22 -2.14 13.38 7.32
CA ALA A 22 -1.92 14.82 7.50
C ALA A 22 -1.52 15.54 6.20
N TYR A 23 -0.89 14.84 5.25
CA TYR A 23 -0.41 15.40 3.97
C TYR A 23 -1.49 15.46 2.89
N ALA A 24 -2.45 14.53 2.88
CA ALA A 24 -3.57 14.57 1.93
C ALA A 24 -4.46 15.82 2.09
N ASN A 25 -4.38 16.52 3.22
CA ASN A 25 -5.26 17.64 3.56
C ASN A 25 -4.57 19.02 3.57
N SER A 26 -3.28 19.12 3.19
CA SER A 26 -2.51 20.37 3.38
C SER A 26 -2.22 21.19 2.11
N GLY A 27 -2.58 20.71 0.91
CA GLY A 27 -2.52 21.52 -0.32
C GLY A 27 -1.16 22.17 -0.65
N ASN A 28 -0.07 21.71 -0.04
CA ASN A 28 1.21 22.44 -0.06
C ASN A 28 2.11 22.02 -1.22
N SER A 29 2.53 23.03 -1.98
CA SER A 29 3.53 22.94 -3.04
C SER A 29 4.87 22.50 -2.43
N PHE A 30 5.40 21.36 -2.88
CA PHE A 30 6.64 20.76 -2.39
C PHE A 30 7.83 21.71 -2.53
N ASN A 31 8.59 21.94 -1.45
CA ASN A 31 9.96 22.43 -1.58
C ASN A 31 10.90 21.25 -1.85
N SER A 32 11.96 21.46 -2.63
CA SER A 32 12.90 20.41 -3.06
C SER A 32 13.55 19.64 -1.89
N GLY A 33 13.73 20.28 -0.73
CA GLY A 33 14.23 19.66 0.50
C GLY A 33 13.29 18.60 1.08
N ASP A 34 11.99 18.88 1.12
CA ASP A 34 10.97 17.98 1.68
C ASP A 34 10.76 16.77 0.76
N ALA A 35 10.75 17.00 -0.56
CA ALA A 35 10.66 15.92 -1.55
C ALA A 35 11.83 14.94 -1.44
N LYS A 36 13.05 15.45 -1.24
CA LYS A 36 14.25 14.61 -1.05
C LYS A 36 14.17 13.82 0.25
N PHE A 37 13.75 14.45 1.35
CA PHE A 37 13.57 13.77 2.63
C PHE A 37 12.54 12.64 2.55
N GLN A 38 11.40 12.88 1.89
CA GLN A 38 10.37 11.87 1.69
C GLN A 38 10.84 10.72 0.79
N SER A 39 11.61 11.01 -0.27
CA SER A 39 12.20 9.96 -1.11
C SER A 39 13.13 9.04 -0.31
N GLU A 40 13.98 9.59 0.55
CA GLU A 40 14.87 8.78 1.41
C GLU A 40 14.10 7.96 2.47
N LEU A 41 13.01 8.52 3.01
CA LEU A 41 12.12 7.79 3.90
C LEU A 41 11.46 6.60 3.18
N ASN A 42 10.98 6.81 1.95
CA ASN A 42 10.38 5.75 1.14
C ASN A 42 11.40 4.66 0.77
N LYS A 43 12.63 5.02 0.40
CA LYS A 43 13.71 4.03 0.17
C LYS A 43 14.00 3.20 1.41
N THR A 44 14.03 3.84 2.59
CA THR A 44 14.21 3.15 3.87
C THR A 44 13.03 2.21 4.16
N ALA A 45 11.80 2.63 3.84
CA ALA A 45 10.60 1.81 3.97
C ALA A 45 10.69 0.56 3.10
N ILE A 46 11.08 0.72 1.83
CA ILE A 46 11.23 -0.38 0.88
C ILE A 46 12.24 -1.40 1.40
N ALA A 47 13.42 -0.95 1.84
CA ALA A 47 14.45 -1.83 2.40
C ALA A 47 13.93 -2.60 3.63
N HIS A 48 13.18 -1.92 4.51
CA HIS A 48 12.59 -2.57 5.68
C HIS A 48 11.56 -3.64 5.30
N PHE A 49 10.61 -3.33 4.40
CA PHE A 49 9.62 -4.31 3.97
C PHE A 49 10.23 -5.49 3.22
N THR A 50 11.26 -5.26 2.41
CA THR A 50 12.04 -6.32 1.78
C THR A 50 12.63 -7.26 2.82
N ASN A 51 13.26 -6.73 3.88
CA ASN A 51 13.78 -7.56 4.96
C ASN A 51 12.66 -8.37 5.65
N VAL A 52 11.50 -7.75 5.91
CA VAL A 52 10.35 -8.44 6.51
C VAL A 52 9.85 -9.58 5.62
N ILE A 53 9.82 -9.40 4.30
CA ILE A 53 9.42 -10.42 3.33
C ILE A 53 10.44 -11.57 3.31
N GLU A 54 11.72 -11.27 3.25
CA GLU A 54 12.80 -12.27 3.22
C GLU A 54 12.85 -13.13 4.48
N HIS A 55 12.51 -12.56 5.64
CA HIS A 55 12.56 -13.24 6.94
C HIS A 55 11.17 -13.67 7.44
N SER A 56 10.20 -13.82 6.54
CA SER A 56 8.78 -14.01 6.86
C SER A 56 8.36 -15.42 7.33
N GLN A 57 9.25 -16.19 7.95
CA GLN A 57 8.92 -17.54 8.42
C GLN A 57 7.67 -17.54 9.32
N ASN A 58 6.70 -18.40 8.98
CA ASN A 58 5.43 -18.60 9.71
C ASN A 58 4.49 -17.38 9.78
N LYS A 59 4.57 -16.41 8.84
CA LYS A 59 3.57 -15.33 8.75
C LYS A 59 2.28 -15.78 8.06
N ALA A 60 1.14 -15.25 8.54
CA ALA A 60 -0.14 -15.41 7.86
C ALA A 60 -0.10 -14.73 6.48
N LYS A 61 -0.80 -15.34 5.50
CA LYS A 61 -0.88 -14.79 4.13
C LYS A 61 -1.41 -13.35 4.10
N SER A 62 -2.40 -13.03 4.94
CA SER A 62 -2.97 -11.69 5.08
C SER A 62 -1.98 -10.67 5.64
N ASP A 63 -1.08 -11.06 6.54
CA ASP A 63 -0.02 -10.17 7.02
C ASP A 63 1.03 -9.94 5.95
N LEU A 64 1.37 -10.98 5.18
CA LEU A 64 2.32 -10.86 4.08
C LEU A 64 1.74 -9.98 2.95
N ALA A 65 0.43 -10.10 2.66
CA ALA A 65 -0.27 -9.25 1.70
C ALA A 65 -0.16 -7.76 2.05
N LYS A 66 -0.35 -7.40 3.33
CA LYS A 66 -0.18 -6.02 3.81
C LYS A 66 1.25 -5.51 3.65
N VAL A 67 2.25 -6.36 3.88
CA VAL A 67 3.65 -5.98 3.72
C VAL A 67 3.98 -5.68 2.26
N TYR A 68 3.53 -6.51 1.32
CA TYR A 68 3.66 -6.24 -0.12
C TYR A 68 2.93 -4.95 -0.53
N CYS A 69 1.70 -4.74 -0.04
CA CYS A 69 0.95 -3.51 -0.33
C CYS A 69 1.68 -2.25 0.16
N ASN A 70 2.23 -2.29 1.38
CA ASN A 70 2.98 -1.15 1.92
C ASN A 70 4.30 -0.89 1.20
N ARG A 71 4.99 -1.95 0.74
CA ARG A 71 6.20 -1.80 -0.08
C ARG A 71 5.86 -1.18 -1.43
N ALA A 72 4.80 -1.65 -2.08
CA ALA A 72 4.32 -1.08 -3.35
C ALA A 72 3.95 0.40 -3.25
N LEU A 73 3.30 0.82 -2.16
CA LEU A 73 2.99 2.25 -1.93
C LEU A 73 4.26 3.10 -1.82
N ALA A 74 5.29 2.60 -1.14
CA ALA A 74 6.57 3.30 -1.02
C ALA A 74 7.33 3.34 -2.35
N GLU A 75 7.32 2.26 -3.13
CA GLU A 75 7.87 2.18 -4.50
C GLU A 75 7.20 3.18 -5.43
N GLN A 76 5.86 3.23 -5.41
CA GLN A 76 5.08 4.18 -6.19
C GLN A 76 5.42 5.64 -5.83
N ALA A 77 5.62 5.93 -4.53
CA ALA A 77 5.97 7.27 -4.07
C ALA A 77 7.38 7.74 -4.49
N ILE A 78 8.24 6.84 -4.97
CA ILE A 78 9.55 7.18 -5.55
C ILE A 78 9.62 6.95 -7.07
N GLY A 79 8.49 6.61 -7.70
CA GLY A 79 8.37 6.43 -9.15
C GLY A 79 8.66 5.03 -9.67
N GLU A 80 8.93 4.05 -8.81
CA GLU A 80 9.23 2.66 -9.16
C GLU A 80 7.93 1.88 -9.48
N SER A 81 7.26 2.29 -10.55
CA SER A 81 5.88 1.88 -10.86
C SER A 81 5.77 0.41 -11.31
N GLU A 82 6.78 -0.12 -11.99
CA GLU A 82 6.85 -1.56 -12.35
C GLU A 82 6.95 -2.43 -11.10
N ALA A 83 7.80 -2.05 -10.15
CA ALA A 83 7.97 -2.75 -8.87
C ALA A 83 6.67 -2.71 -8.06
N ALA A 84 6.08 -1.52 -7.93
CA ALA A 84 4.82 -1.33 -7.23
C ALA A 84 3.70 -2.19 -7.83
N ASN A 85 3.58 -2.26 -9.16
CA ASN A 85 2.59 -3.11 -9.81
C ASN A 85 2.78 -4.61 -9.49
N ALA A 86 4.03 -5.09 -9.46
CA ALA A 86 4.33 -6.48 -9.11
C ALA A 86 3.93 -6.80 -7.66
N ASP A 87 4.24 -5.90 -6.74
CA ASP A 87 3.94 -6.07 -5.33
C ASP A 87 2.45 -5.94 -5.00
N PHE A 88 1.74 -5.00 -5.62
CA PHE A 88 0.28 -4.94 -5.49
C PHE A 88 -0.38 -6.21 -6.02
N LYS A 89 0.09 -6.74 -7.16
CA LYS A 89 -0.37 -8.03 -7.66
C LYS A 89 -0.12 -9.13 -6.63
N LYS A 90 1.05 -9.17 -6.02
CA LYS A 90 1.36 -10.19 -5.01
C LYS A 90 0.49 -10.06 -3.75
N ALA A 91 0.22 -8.85 -3.31
CA ALA A 91 -0.67 -8.57 -2.19
C ALA A 91 -2.07 -9.15 -2.44
N ILE A 92 -2.64 -8.86 -3.62
CA ILE A 92 -3.96 -9.34 -4.04
C ILE A 92 -4.00 -10.88 -4.16
N GLU A 93 -2.94 -11.50 -4.68
CA GLU A 93 -2.85 -12.98 -4.76
C GLU A 93 -2.83 -13.65 -3.39
N LEU A 94 -2.27 -12.99 -2.38
CA LEU A 94 -2.11 -13.55 -1.04
C LEU A 94 -3.37 -13.42 -0.19
N ASP A 95 -4.12 -12.32 -0.33
CA ASP A 95 -5.32 -12.05 0.46
C ASP A 95 -6.35 -11.26 -0.36
N PRO A 96 -7.18 -11.94 -1.19
CA PRO A 96 -8.18 -11.29 -2.04
C PRO A 96 -9.42 -10.92 -1.22
N THR A 97 -9.37 -9.83 -0.45
CA THR A 97 -10.48 -9.39 0.41
C THR A 97 -11.21 -8.16 -0.15
N PRO A 98 -12.44 -7.87 0.28
CA PRO A 98 -13.15 -6.63 -0.10
C PRO A 98 -12.42 -5.34 0.33
N LYS A 99 -11.48 -5.43 1.29
CA LYS A 99 -10.64 -4.29 1.72
C LYS A 99 -9.56 -3.93 0.68
N ASP A 100 -9.44 -4.72 -0.39
CA ASP A 100 -8.45 -4.54 -1.44
C ASP A 100 -8.79 -3.43 -2.44
N ALA A 101 -9.92 -2.73 -2.28
CA ALA A 101 -10.26 -1.59 -3.15
C ALA A 101 -9.09 -0.60 -3.26
N ILE A 102 -8.33 -0.39 -2.18
CA ILE A 102 -7.10 0.41 -2.17
C ILE A 102 -6.00 -0.24 -3.01
N ALA A 103 -5.76 -1.55 -2.87
CA ALA A 103 -4.72 -2.26 -3.62
C ALA A 103 -5.00 -2.27 -5.13
N TYR A 104 -6.26 -2.46 -5.54
CA TYR A 104 -6.66 -2.35 -6.94
C TYR A 104 -6.53 -0.91 -7.46
N THR A 105 -6.98 0.09 -6.70
CA THR A 105 -6.83 1.50 -7.09
C THR A 105 -5.35 1.86 -7.27
N SER A 106 -4.50 1.55 -6.29
CA SER A 106 -3.07 1.87 -6.35
C SER A 106 -2.35 1.10 -7.46
N ARG A 107 -2.69 -0.17 -7.70
CA ARG A 107 -2.18 -0.93 -8.85
C ARG A 107 -2.61 -0.33 -10.19
N GLY A 108 -3.86 0.16 -10.28
CA GLY A 108 -4.35 0.89 -11.45
C GLY A 108 -3.51 2.13 -11.74
N ILE A 109 -3.17 2.92 -10.71
CA ILE A 109 -2.29 4.08 -10.86
C ILE A 109 -0.88 3.64 -11.32
N ALA A 110 -0.30 2.61 -10.70
CA ALA A 110 1.01 2.08 -11.10
C ALA A 110 1.01 1.59 -12.56
N LYS A 111 -0.02 0.87 -12.99
CA LYS A 111 -0.21 0.43 -14.38
C LYS A 111 -0.35 1.60 -15.34
N SER A 112 -1.08 2.64 -14.95
CA SER A 112 -1.20 3.86 -15.76
C SER A 112 0.16 4.54 -15.95
N ALA A 113 0.99 4.60 -14.89
CA ALA A 113 2.31 5.22 -14.94
C ALA A 113 3.29 4.48 -15.87
N ILE A 114 3.16 3.16 -16.00
CA ILE A 114 3.95 2.33 -16.93
C ILE A 114 3.31 2.19 -18.33
N GLY A 115 2.24 2.94 -18.61
CA GLY A 115 1.56 2.94 -19.92
C GLY A 115 0.57 1.79 -20.16
N ASN A 116 0.30 0.95 -19.17
CA ASN A 116 -0.70 -0.12 -19.26
C ASN A 116 -2.11 0.42 -18.92
N ILE A 117 -2.68 1.16 -19.86
CA ILE A 117 -3.96 1.87 -19.66
C ILE A 117 -5.13 0.90 -19.53
N ASP A 118 -5.20 -0.14 -20.37
CA ASP A 118 -6.28 -1.15 -20.30
C ASP A 118 -6.26 -1.91 -18.98
N GLY A 119 -5.06 -2.29 -18.52
CA GLY A 119 -4.88 -2.95 -17.25
C GLY A 119 -5.20 -2.05 -16.06
N ALA A 120 -5.00 -0.74 -16.18
CA ALA A 120 -5.39 0.24 -15.17
C ALA A 120 -6.91 0.40 -15.09
N ALA A 121 -7.58 0.55 -16.24
CA ALA A 121 -9.04 0.65 -16.32
C ALA A 121 -9.74 -0.57 -15.72
N ALA A 122 -9.21 -1.78 -15.96
CA ALA A 122 -9.70 -3.01 -15.36
C ALA A 122 -9.58 -2.99 -13.82
N ASP A 123 -8.45 -2.51 -13.29
CA ASP A 123 -8.23 -2.42 -11.85
C ASP A 123 -9.13 -1.37 -11.18
N PHE A 124 -9.32 -0.21 -11.79
CA PHE A 124 -10.24 0.81 -11.28
C PHE A 124 -11.69 0.31 -11.27
N SER A 125 -12.11 -0.38 -12.33
CA SER A 125 -13.44 -0.99 -12.40
C SER A 125 -13.63 -2.02 -11.28
N LYS A 126 -12.60 -2.84 -11.02
CA LYS A 126 -12.63 -3.82 -9.93
C LYS A 126 -12.69 -3.13 -8.57
N ALA A 127 -11.94 -2.05 -8.35
CA ALA A 127 -11.96 -1.28 -7.12
C ALA A 127 -13.34 -0.68 -6.83
N SER A 128 -14.00 -0.12 -7.85
CA SER A 128 -15.36 0.42 -7.74
C SER A 128 -16.36 -0.66 -7.31
N LEU A 129 -16.35 -1.81 -7.99
CA LEU A 129 -17.22 -2.94 -7.64
C LEU A 129 -17.02 -3.44 -6.21
N LEU A 130 -15.77 -3.47 -5.72
CA LEU A 130 -15.47 -3.89 -4.36
C LEU A 130 -15.92 -2.84 -3.32
N SER A 131 -15.76 -1.56 -3.64
CA SER A 131 -16.27 -0.47 -2.81
C SER A 131 -17.79 -0.55 -2.67
N ASP A 132 -18.50 -0.70 -3.79
CA ASP A 132 -19.97 -0.77 -3.83
C ASP A 132 -20.51 -1.99 -3.06
N ASN A 133 -19.88 -3.16 -3.25
CA ASN A 133 -20.24 -4.37 -2.49
C ASN A 133 -19.90 -4.28 -1.00
N SER A 134 -18.86 -3.52 -0.63
CA SER A 134 -18.51 -3.30 0.78
C SER A 134 -19.51 -2.39 1.50
N SER A 135 -20.10 -1.41 0.80
CA SER A 135 -21.20 -0.60 1.32
C SER A 135 -22.50 -1.39 1.51
N ASP A 136 -22.70 -2.46 0.73
CA ASP A 136 -23.90 -3.30 0.79
C ASP A 136 -23.85 -4.32 1.95
N GLN A 137 -22.66 -4.82 2.30
CA GLN A 137 -22.43 -5.72 3.45
C GLN A 137 -22.76 -5.08 4.81
N GLY A 138 -22.95 -3.75 4.89
CA GLY A 138 -23.40 -3.05 6.09
C GLY A 138 -24.91 -3.01 6.30
N ILE A 139 -25.72 -3.32 5.27
CA ILE A 139 -27.19 -3.18 5.33
C ILE A 139 -27.90 -4.53 5.55
N TYR A 140 -27.29 -5.66 5.21
CA TYR A 140 -27.94 -6.98 5.33
C TYR A 140 -27.63 -7.79 6.62
N SER A 141 -26.81 -7.30 7.55
CA SER A 141 -26.49 -8.03 8.80
C SER A 141 -27.46 -7.80 9.97
N ASN A 142 -28.67 -7.25 9.75
CA ASN A 142 -29.64 -6.98 10.83
C ASN A 142 -31.03 -7.63 10.63
N ASN A 143 -31.14 -8.74 9.90
CA ASN A 143 -32.41 -9.49 9.80
C ASN A 143 -32.23 -11.01 9.84
N ILE A 144 -31.71 -11.55 10.95
CA ILE A 144 -32.03 -12.90 11.44
C ILE A 144 -32.15 -12.87 12.95
#